data_AF-A0A918VTS6-F1
#
_entry.id   AF-A0A918VTS6-F1
#
_cell.length_a   1.000
_cell.length_b   1.000
_cell.length_c   1.000
_cell.angle_alpha   90.00
_cell.angle_beta   90.00
_cell.angle_gamma   90.00
#
_symmetry.space_group_name_H-M   'P 1'
#
loop_
_entity.id
_entity.type
_entity.pdbx_description
1 polymer ?
#
loop_
_entity_poly.entity_id
_entity_poly.type
_entity_poly.pdbx_seq_one_letter_code
_entity_poly.pdbx_strand_id
1 'polypeptide(L)'
;MPLKHLVISICLLFFAVDTASANLCNEIQTRSAPSDTDSRIEADLHQALFPTNDHRGDRGWNRKLVTCNRKRDTKGDEIKKILTKSEYAQQKDVLFEPNLKAQLIEGKYNFFGNIVTQQKYRYVLSKSNGVWTMTIPYDPITNDVVNNRVDIYMGSLSKSYPTYTDSDKENHAWHLYDFNQLKSTGTGPNTVWSVKDDAKPIAETHCSDTTFFPGKEHKYDNQNGANSGKRDRANKHISKGKIEYSYNGTSWKTGCRVDELMQVAWRPDPNSKVVLTPSSARTWVLANFVRTAESYWSQPDNFKLRLLLKGFNDDEFSSSVKNLLKDSDYLTIRFGSKFMPYGGNQIYKTSLIQFNNFSTMTTDATYWHEVGHAFGLDDEYGATDSKGTPKDNGCEHGDYTSFDPRSYQMCVSGATETRSIYHYIATSRYVLTQICSKDTDCDRGQYCNKRIGLNRCLADGSADLGEACNKNKECKTGKCQGTGEARMCVCANDNDCDNGLCIKGPLGVGQNYCRATVNPSCRSGWTYDIRNPLNKDRCTKTTTETGTLKCKLGALDKAKNWTGPHAQSGADECRSKKGKAPKGVKCSGSFKHNIRNGADTCTKSVTDHETPTCPIGWDYKSLSGRDVCQDK
;
A
#
# COMPACT_ATOMS: atom_id res chain seq x y z
N MET A 1 -39.22 -13.96 -18.14
CA MET A 1 -38.92 -12.51 -17.99
C MET A 1 -38.29 -12.02 -19.28
N PRO A 2 -38.79 -10.93 -19.90
CA PRO A 2 -38.27 -10.47 -21.18
C PRO A 2 -36.89 -9.81 -21.03
N LEU A 3 -35.97 -10.13 -21.95
CA LEU A 3 -34.57 -9.69 -22.03
C LEU A 3 -34.40 -8.16 -21.87
N LYS A 4 -35.42 -7.37 -22.24
CA LYS A 4 -35.45 -5.92 -22.07
C LYS A 4 -35.39 -5.45 -20.61
N HIS A 5 -35.93 -6.21 -19.66
CA HIS A 5 -35.85 -5.84 -18.25
C HIS A 5 -34.50 -6.17 -17.62
N LEU A 6 -33.80 -7.21 -18.11
CA LEU A 6 -32.45 -7.53 -17.66
C LEU A 6 -31.43 -6.45 -18.09
N VAL A 7 -31.54 -5.94 -19.32
CA VAL A 7 -30.65 -4.88 -19.84
C VAL A 7 -30.89 -3.54 -19.13
N ILE A 8 -32.14 -3.20 -18.83
CA ILE A 8 -32.47 -1.95 -18.10
C ILE A 8 -32.04 -2.04 -16.63
N SER A 9 -32.18 -3.20 -15.96
CA SER A 9 -31.67 -3.38 -14.59
C SER A 9 -30.14 -3.38 -14.53
N ILE A 10 -29.44 -3.96 -15.51
CA ILE A 10 -27.97 -3.88 -15.59
C ILE A 10 -27.52 -2.44 -15.83
N CYS A 11 -28.15 -1.69 -16.74
CA CYS A 11 -27.82 -0.28 -16.96
C CYS A 11 -28.13 0.61 -15.76
N LEU A 12 -29.22 0.40 -15.03
CA LEU A 12 -29.54 1.18 -13.82
C LEU A 12 -28.55 0.90 -12.67
N LEU A 13 -27.98 -0.30 -12.58
CA LEU A 13 -26.87 -0.62 -11.67
C LEU A 13 -25.56 0.11 -12.01
N PHE A 14 -25.37 0.56 -13.27
CA PHE A 14 -24.19 1.35 -13.67
C PHE A 14 -24.32 2.86 -13.43
N PHE A 15 -25.52 3.40 -13.21
CA PHE A 15 -25.73 4.84 -13.00
C PHE A 15 -25.82 5.27 -11.53
N ALA A 16 -25.93 4.33 -10.58
CA ALA A 16 -25.68 4.57 -9.17
C ALA A 16 -24.18 4.36 -8.85
N VAL A 17 -23.31 5.05 -9.59
CA VAL A 17 -21.91 5.17 -9.20
C VAL A 17 -21.86 6.24 -8.11
N ASP A 18 -22.00 5.79 -6.86
CA ASP A 18 -21.51 6.59 -5.73
C ASP A 18 -20.11 7.11 -6.12
N THR A 19 -19.91 8.42 -5.99
CA THR A 19 -18.61 9.06 -6.24
C THR A 19 -17.57 8.26 -5.49
N ALA A 20 -16.72 7.58 -6.26
CA ALA A 20 -15.79 6.60 -5.74
C ALA A 20 -14.85 7.33 -4.75
N SER A 21 -14.97 7.02 -3.45
CA SER A 21 -14.24 7.71 -2.39
C SER A 21 -13.45 6.72 -1.55
N ALA A 22 -12.17 7.02 -1.37
CA ALA A 22 -11.18 6.16 -0.72
C ALA A 22 -11.21 6.26 0.81
N ASN A 23 -12.40 6.52 1.39
CA ASN A 23 -12.69 6.83 2.80
C ASN A 23 -12.24 5.76 3.83
N LEU A 24 -11.51 4.73 3.39
CA LEU A 24 -10.84 3.70 4.20
C LEU A 24 -9.96 4.27 5.32
N CYS A 25 -9.56 5.53 5.22
CA CYS A 25 -8.74 6.25 6.20
C CYS A 25 -9.42 7.42 6.91
N ASN A 26 -10.75 7.53 6.86
CA ASN A 26 -11.45 8.61 7.57
C ASN A 26 -11.20 8.61 9.09
N GLU A 27 -10.85 7.46 9.68
CA GLU A 27 -10.44 7.33 11.09
C GLU A 27 -9.11 8.07 11.41
N ILE A 28 -8.30 8.36 10.38
CA ILE A 28 -6.97 8.97 10.49
C ILE A 28 -7.02 10.51 10.42
N GLN A 29 -8.21 11.09 10.23
CA GLN A 29 -8.45 12.54 10.37
C GLN A 29 -8.19 13.07 11.78
N THR A 30 -7.94 12.20 12.76
CA THR A 30 -7.47 12.63 14.08
C THR A 30 -6.02 13.15 14.01
N ARG A 31 -5.72 14.22 14.74
CA ARG A 31 -4.37 14.85 14.80
C ARG A 31 -3.30 13.91 15.37
N SER A 32 -3.70 12.86 16.05
CA SER A 32 -2.83 11.83 16.60
C SER A 32 -2.39 10.83 15.54
N ALA A 33 -1.12 10.42 15.57
CA ALA A 33 -0.69 9.20 14.90
C ALA A 33 -1.53 8.01 15.41
N PRO A 34 -1.77 6.97 14.58
CA PRO A 34 -2.42 5.75 15.05
C PRO A 34 -1.78 5.27 16.36
N SER A 35 -2.55 4.82 17.34
CA SER A 35 -1.97 4.30 18.60
C SER A 35 -1.59 2.83 18.51
N ASP A 36 -1.81 2.18 17.35
CA ASP A 36 -1.57 0.75 17.20
C ASP A 36 -0.08 0.41 17.21
N THR A 37 0.24 -0.65 17.95
CA THR A 37 1.61 -1.15 18.12
C THR A 37 2.25 -1.54 16.78
N ASP A 38 1.45 -2.08 15.86
CA ASP A 38 1.95 -2.60 14.59
C ASP A 38 2.47 -1.47 13.67
N SER A 39 1.73 -0.37 13.52
CA SER A 39 2.22 0.79 12.73
C SER A 39 3.48 1.40 13.33
N ARG A 40 3.66 1.34 14.66
CA ARG A 40 4.90 1.79 15.31
C ARG A 40 6.08 0.90 14.93
N ILE A 41 5.89 -0.42 14.96
CA ILE A 41 6.92 -1.41 14.58
C ILE A 41 7.31 -1.23 13.11
N GLU A 42 6.33 -1.06 12.20
CA GLU A 42 6.64 -0.83 10.78
C GLU A 42 7.37 0.51 10.56
N ALA A 43 7.03 1.57 11.28
CA ALA A 43 7.76 2.83 11.19
C ALA A 43 9.20 2.72 11.72
N ASP A 44 9.44 1.96 12.79
CA ASP A 44 10.80 1.67 13.26
C ASP A 44 11.59 0.85 12.22
N LEU A 45 10.94 -0.11 11.58
CA LEU A 45 11.53 -0.91 10.49
C LEU A 45 11.88 -0.04 9.28
N HIS A 46 11.00 0.87 8.87
CA HIS A 46 11.26 1.85 7.81
C HIS A 46 12.52 2.66 8.12
N GLN A 47 12.65 3.18 9.34
CA GLN A 47 13.84 3.94 9.75
C GLN A 47 15.12 3.10 9.69
N ALA A 48 15.04 1.82 10.05
CA ALA A 48 16.19 0.91 9.99
C ALA A 48 16.62 0.59 8.54
N LEU A 49 15.66 0.43 7.63
CA LEU A 49 15.92 0.10 6.22
C LEU A 49 16.32 1.32 5.37
N PHE A 50 15.87 2.51 5.75
CA PHE A 50 16.17 3.78 5.07
C PHE A 50 16.80 4.75 6.08
N PRO A 51 18.12 4.60 6.35
CA PRO A 51 18.77 5.30 7.45
C PRO A 51 19.00 6.80 7.20
N THR A 52 19.00 7.23 5.95
CA THR A 52 19.22 8.64 5.57
C THR A 52 18.12 9.53 6.13
N ASN A 53 18.49 10.41 7.07
CA ASN A 53 17.53 11.29 7.76
C ASN A 53 16.78 12.22 6.79
N ASP A 54 17.44 12.66 5.73
CA ASP A 54 16.91 13.62 4.75
C ASP A 54 15.67 13.09 4.02
N HIS A 55 15.48 11.77 3.97
CA HIS A 55 14.35 11.14 3.28
C HIS A 55 13.26 10.61 4.23
N ARG A 56 13.46 10.62 5.54
CA ARG A 56 12.54 9.94 6.47
C ARG A 56 11.20 10.64 6.60
N GLY A 57 11.16 11.98 6.63
CA GLY A 57 9.94 12.74 6.92
C GLY A 57 9.46 12.58 8.38
N ASP A 58 8.26 13.07 8.68
CA ASP A 58 7.64 12.96 10.00
C ASP A 58 7.22 11.52 10.34
N ARG A 59 7.58 11.06 11.54
CA ARG A 59 7.30 9.70 11.99
C ARG A 59 5.80 9.44 12.18
N GLY A 60 5.04 10.41 12.68
CA GLY A 60 3.59 10.28 12.87
C GLY A 60 2.87 10.14 11.53
N TRP A 61 3.27 10.94 10.55
CA TRP A 61 2.77 10.91 9.18
C TRP A 61 3.11 9.59 8.47
N ASN A 62 4.35 9.11 8.60
CA ASN A 62 4.74 7.82 8.02
C ASN A 62 3.87 6.67 8.52
N ARG A 63 3.49 6.67 9.80
CA ARG A 63 2.59 5.66 10.37
C ARG A 63 1.19 5.73 9.76
N LYS A 64 0.70 6.93 9.46
CA LYS A 64 -0.58 7.15 8.76
C LYS A 64 -0.51 6.58 7.34
N LEU A 65 0.49 6.99 6.57
CA LEU A 65 0.70 6.53 5.19
C LEU A 65 0.81 5.01 5.10
N VAL A 66 1.58 4.37 5.98
CA VAL A 66 1.69 2.90 6.04
C VAL A 66 0.34 2.29 6.33
N THR A 67 -0.35 2.72 7.39
CA THR A 67 -1.66 2.16 7.78
C THR A 67 -2.66 2.26 6.64
N CYS A 68 -2.72 3.39 5.96
CA CYS A 68 -3.63 3.62 4.84
C CYS A 68 -3.35 2.76 3.63
N ASN A 69 -2.09 2.76 3.19
CA ASN A 69 -1.70 1.98 2.04
C ASN A 69 -1.82 0.47 2.30
N ARG A 70 -1.60 0.00 3.55
CA ARG A 70 -1.87 -1.40 3.91
C ARG A 70 -3.36 -1.75 3.83
N LYS A 71 -4.27 -0.89 4.30
CA LYS A 71 -5.72 -1.16 4.19
C LYS A 71 -6.19 -1.23 2.73
N ARG A 72 -5.57 -0.46 1.83
CA ARG A 72 -5.90 -0.43 0.40
C ARG A 72 -5.24 -1.57 -0.37
N ASP A 73 -4.10 -2.06 0.08
CA ASP A 73 -3.42 -3.20 -0.51
C ASP A 73 -4.11 -4.52 -0.15
N THR A 74 -4.51 -5.30 -1.15
CA THR A 74 -5.13 -6.63 -0.92
C THR A 74 -4.21 -7.61 -0.19
N LYS A 75 -2.90 -7.37 -0.17
CA LYS A 75 -1.94 -8.14 0.62
C LYS A 75 -1.44 -7.39 1.86
N GLY A 76 -2.03 -6.24 2.19
CA GLY A 76 -1.55 -5.38 3.28
C GLY A 76 -1.56 -6.03 4.65
N ASP A 77 -2.61 -6.79 4.99
CA ASP A 77 -2.68 -7.50 6.27
C ASP A 77 -1.62 -8.61 6.39
N GLU A 78 -1.36 -9.31 5.29
CA GLU A 78 -0.32 -10.35 5.23
C GLU A 78 1.07 -9.73 5.41
N ILE A 79 1.36 -8.64 4.70
CA ILE A 79 2.62 -7.90 4.86
C ILE A 79 2.75 -7.41 6.31
N LYS A 80 1.71 -6.75 6.84
CA LYS A 80 1.70 -6.25 8.22
C LYS A 80 2.00 -7.37 9.21
N LYS A 81 1.37 -8.53 9.05
CA LYS A 81 1.61 -9.71 9.89
C LYS A 81 3.08 -10.15 9.86
N ILE A 82 3.68 -10.24 8.68
CA ILE A 82 5.09 -10.64 8.51
C ILE A 82 6.04 -9.62 9.14
N LEU A 83 5.76 -8.33 8.97
CA LEU A 83 6.65 -7.27 9.44
C LEU A 83 6.56 -7.05 10.96
N THR A 84 5.43 -7.35 11.60
CA THR A 84 5.22 -7.02 13.02
C THR A 84 5.25 -8.20 13.98
N LYS A 85 4.99 -9.44 13.53
CA LYS A 85 5.03 -10.62 14.42
C LYS A 85 6.42 -11.24 14.46
N SER A 86 6.89 -11.54 15.68
CA SER A 86 8.22 -12.13 15.91
C SER A 86 8.41 -13.50 15.26
N GLU A 87 7.32 -14.24 15.05
CA GLU A 87 7.34 -15.54 14.38
C GLU A 87 7.80 -15.48 12.91
N TYR A 88 7.71 -14.32 12.24
CA TYR A 88 8.19 -14.10 10.86
C TYR A 88 9.51 -13.30 10.80
N ALA A 89 10.30 -13.29 11.89
CA ALA A 89 11.54 -12.51 11.94
C ALA A 89 12.47 -12.82 10.75
N GLN A 90 12.63 -14.09 10.37
CA GLN A 90 13.47 -14.48 9.23
C GLN A 90 12.96 -13.93 7.89
N GLN A 91 11.64 -13.94 7.65
CA GLN A 91 11.07 -13.35 6.44
C GLN A 91 11.26 -11.84 6.40
N LYS A 92 11.15 -11.17 7.55
CA LYS A 92 11.40 -9.74 7.67
C LYS A 92 12.88 -9.41 7.44
N ASP A 93 13.79 -10.24 7.94
CA ASP A 93 15.24 -10.04 7.84
C ASP A 93 15.75 -10.00 6.39
N VAL A 94 15.01 -10.60 5.45
CA VAL A 94 15.32 -10.53 4.01
C VAL A 94 15.43 -9.08 3.52
N LEU A 95 14.69 -8.13 4.11
CA LEU A 95 14.73 -6.73 3.71
C LEU A 95 16.08 -6.06 4.03
N PHE A 96 16.81 -6.59 5.01
CA PHE A 96 18.12 -6.08 5.43
C PHE A 96 19.28 -6.66 4.61
N GLU A 97 19.05 -7.72 3.85
CA GLU A 97 20.08 -8.27 2.96
C GLU A 97 20.57 -7.18 2.00
N PRO A 98 21.88 -7.05 1.77
CA PRO A 98 22.41 -6.04 0.85
C PRO A 98 22.13 -6.40 -0.61
N ASN A 99 21.92 -7.69 -0.90
CA ASN A 99 21.73 -8.20 -2.25
C ASN A 99 20.52 -9.13 -2.30
N LEU A 100 19.55 -8.79 -3.15
CA LEU A 100 18.33 -9.55 -3.38
C LEU A 100 18.15 -9.76 -4.88
N LYS A 101 17.78 -11.00 -5.26
CA LYS A 101 17.53 -11.35 -6.65
C LYS A 101 16.32 -10.58 -7.19
N ALA A 102 16.27 -10.43 -8.50
CA ALA A 102 15.09 -9.91 -9.18
C ALA A 102 13.89 -10.83 -8.93
N GLN A 103 12.77 -10.25 -8.53
CA GLN A 103 11.52 -10.95 -8.29
C GLN A 103 10.33 -10.13 -8.76
N LEU A 104 9.35 -10.80 -9.36
CA LEU A 104 8.08 -10.18 -9.73
C LEU A 104 7.23 -9.97 -8.48
N ILE A 105 6.86 -8.72 -8.25
CA ILE A 105 5.89 -8.31 -7.24
C ILE A 105 4.57 -8.05 -7.94
N GLU A 106 3.53 -8.70 -7.47
CA GLU A 106 2.18 -8.48 -7.98
C GLU A 106 1.13 -8.49 -6.87
N GLY A 107 0.08 -7.72 -7.09
CA GLY A 107 -1.06 -7.67 -6.21
C GLY A 107 -2.13 -6.74 -6.76
N LYS A 108 -3.07 -6.40 -5.88
CA LYS A 108 -4.13 -5.45 -6.20
C LYS A 108 -4.21 -4.38 -5.13
N TYR A 109 -4.56 -3.18 -5.55
CA TYR A 109 -4.74 -2.02 -4.72
C TYR A 109 -6.13 -1.43 -4.91
N ASN A 110 -6.81 -1.15 -3.81
CA ASN A 110 -8.18 -0.69 -3.78
C ASN A 110 -8.24 0.83 -3.63
N PHE A 111 -8.35 1.54 -4.75
CA PHE A 111 -8.45 3.00 -4.77
C PHE A 111 -9.73 3.51 -4.10
N PHE A 112 -10.86 2.81 -4.21
CA PHE A 112 -12.16 3.36 -3.79
C PHE A 112 -12.90 2.54 -2.74
N GLY A 113 -12.20 1.67 -2.03
CA GLY A 113 -12.83 0.81 -1.02
C GLY A 113 -13.73 -0.30 -1.58
N ASN A 114 -13.79 -0.52 -2.90
CA ASN A 114 -14.60 -1.55 -3.53
C ASN A 114 -13.75 -2.56 -4.33
N ILE A 115 -14.10 -3.84 -4.23
CA ILE A 115 -13.45 -4.93 -4.99
C ILE A 115 -13.49 -4.73 -6.51
N VAL A 116 -14.54 -4.08 -7.02
CA VAL A 116 -14.75 -3.86 -8.46
C VAL A 116 -13.77 -2.84 -9.04
N THR A 117 -13.19 -1.98 -8.21
CA THR A 117 -12.28 -0.90 -8.63
C THR A 117 -10.82 -1.18 -8.29
N GLN A 118 -10.51 -2.42 -7.93
CA GLN A 118 -9.15 -2.84 -7.64
C GLN A 118 -8.26 -2.73 -8.88
N GLN A 119 -7.19 -1.93 -8.77
CA GLN A 119 -6.14 -1.87 -9.78
C GLN A 119 -5.05 -2.88 -9.49
N LYS A 120 -4.46 -3.43 -10.54
CA LYS A 120 -3.31 -4.33 -10.41
C LYS A 120 -2.04 -3.50 -10.37
N TYR A 121 -1.14 -3.81 -9.45
CA TYR A 121 0.24 -3.37 -9.53
C TYR A 121 1.10 -4.58 -9.90
N ARG A 122 2.07 -4.38 -10.81
CA ARG A 122 3.06 -5.36 -11.22
C ARG A 122 4.39 -4.67 -11.49
N TYR A 123 5.45 -5.12 -10.82
CA TYR A 123 6.79 -4.59 -11.00
C TYR A 123 7.83 -5.61 -10.53
N VAL A 124 9.06 -5.49 -11.04
CA VAL A 124 10.17 -6.35 -10.61
C VAL A 124 11.00 -5.60 -9.56
N LEU A 125 11.22 -6.22 -8.40
CA LEU A 125 12.14 -5.71 -7.38
C LEU A 125 13.43 -6.50 -7.37
N SER A 126 14.53 -5.80 -7.17
CA SER A 126 15.84 -6.38 -6.82
C SER A 126 16.55 -5.44 -5.86
N LYS A 127 17.65 -5.92 -5.26
CA LYS A 127 18.50 -5.08 -4.42
C LYS A 127 19.95 -5.44 -4.69
N SER A 128 20.81 -4.44 -4.84
CA SER A 128 22.24 -4.64 -5.05
C SER A 128 23.02 -3.63 -4.22
N ASN A 129 23.98 -4.09 -3.43
CA ASN A 129 24.79 -3.26 -2.55
C ASN A 129 23.96 -2.30 -1.67
N GLY A 130 22.83 -2.79 -1.14
CA GLY A 130 21.94 -1.99 -0.30
C GLY A 130 20.91 -1.16 -1.07
N VAL A 131 21.09 -0.93 -2.38
CA VAL A 131 20.21 -0.09 -3.19
C VAL A 131 19.11 -0.92 -3.83
N TRP A 132 17.85 -0.59 -3.55
CA TRP A 132 16.70 -1.22 -4.20
C TRP A 132 16.58 -0.75 -5.65
N THR A 133 16.22 -1.64 -6.57
CA THR A 133 15.84 -1.29 -7.93
C THR A 133 14.45 -1.83 -8.21
N MET A 134 13.52 -0.94 -8.54
CA MET A 134 12.18 -1.28 -9.00
C MET A 134 12.07 -1.06 -10.50
N THR A 135 11.68 -2.09 -11.24
CA THR A 135 11.38 -2.00 -12.68
C THR A 135 9.90 -2.11 -12.92
N ILE A 136 9.30 -1.08 -13.53
CA ILE A 136 7.88 -1.08 -13.90
C ILE A 136 7.75 -1.32 -15.39
N PRO A 137 7.04 -2.39 -15.82
CA PRO A 137 6.80 -2.68 -17.22
C PRO A 137 5.62 -1.86 -17.75
N TYR A 138 5.86 -1.06 -18.78
CA TYR A 138 4.85 -0.27 -19.49
C TYR A 138 4.77 -0.67 -20.96
N ASP A 139 3.55 -0.75 -21.48
CA ASP A 139 3.27 -0.89 -22.91
C ASP A 139 2.79 0.46 -23.46
N PRO A 140 3.70 1.27 -24.06
CA PRO A 140 3.38 2.63 -24.46
C PRO A 140 2.58 2.68 -25.77
N ILE A 141 1.34 3.17 -25.69
CA ILE A 141 0.52 3.52 -26.84
C ILE A 141 0.53 5.04 -27.01
N THR A 142 1.13 5.53 -28.08
CA THR A 142 1.01 6.94 -28.46
C THR A 142 -0.31 7.11 -29.22
N ASN A 143 -1.28 7.82 -28.63
CA ASN A 143 -2.53 8.14 -29.32
C ASN A 143 -2.43 9.55 -29.89
N ASP A 144 -1.98 9.65 -31.13
CA ASP A 144 -1.97 10.92 -31.82
C ASP A 144 -3.38 11.28 -32.28
N VAL A 145 -3.85 12.46 -31.87
CA VAL A 145 -5.13 12.96 -32.34
C VAL A 145 -5.05 13.36 -33.82
N VAL A 146 -3.83 13.61 -34.33
CA VAL A 146 -3.55 13.76 -35.76
C VAL A 146 -2.34 12.91 -36.11
N ASN A 147 -2.53 11.94 -36.99
CA ASN A 147 -1.46 11.06 -37.47
C ASN A 147 -0.22 11.85 -37.90
N ASN A 148 0.97 11.35 -37.55
CA ASN A 148 2.28 11.92 -37.89
C ASN A 148 2.59 13.29 -37.23
N ARG A 149 2.00 13.60 -36.07
CA ARG A 149 2.19 14.91 -35.41
C ARG A 149 2.20 14.83 -33.89
N VAL A 150 3.16 15.54 -33.27
CA VAL A 150 3.21 15.81 -31.82
C VAL A 150 2.90 17.28 -31.54
N ASP A 151 1.95 17.58 -30.64
CA ASP A 151 1.57 18.94 -30.23
C ASP A 151 2.07 19.26 -28.79
N ILE A 152 2.59 20.46 -28.56
CA ILE A 152 3.15 20.86 -27.25
C ILE A 152 2.42 22.08 -26.68
N TYR A 153 2.14 22.12 -25.37
CA TYR A 153 1.30 23.13 -24.69
C TYR A 153 1.95 23.72 -23.44
N MET A 154 1.49 24.90 -23.02
CA MET A 154 2.15 25.67 -21.95
C MET A 154 1.21 26.22 -20.87
N GLY A 155 -0.02 25.71 -20.76
CA GLY A 155 -0.98 26.19 -19.75
C GLY A 155 -1.97 27.22 -20.28
N SER A 156 -2.94 27.62 -19.45
CA SER A 156 -3.88 28.69 -19.74
C SER A 156 -3.41 30.02 -19.14
N LEU A 157 -3.40 31.08 -19.95
CA LEU A 157 -3.36 32.45 -19.47
C LEU A 157 -4.74 32.82 -18.88
N SER A 158 -4.77 33.22 -17.61
CA SER A 158 -5.87 34.05 -17.12
C SER A 158 -5.72 35.43 -17.76
N LYS A 159 -6.64 35.81 -18.65
CA LYS A 159 -6.66 37.13 -19.30
C LYS A 159 -6.98 38.27 -18.32
N SER A 160 -7.22 37.99 -17.04
CA SER A 160 -7.91 38.91 -16.13
C SER A 160 -7.01 39.63 -15.12
N TYR A 161 -5.73 39.25 -14.97
CA TYR A 161 -4.85 39.86 -13.96
C TYR A 161 -3.43 40.07 -14.53
N PRO A 162 -3.01 41.31 -14.84
CA PRO A 162 -1.65 41.62 -15.29
C PRO A 162 -0.62 41.65 -14.16
N THR A 163 -1.03 41.40 -12.91
CA THR A 163 -0.15 41.31 -11.75
C THR A 163 0.12 39.85 -11.40
N TYR A 164 1.26 39.35 -11.84
CA TYR A 164 1.74 38.01 -11.55
C TYR A 164 2.24 37.92 -10.10
N THR A 165 1.76 36.93 -9.35
CA THR A 165 2.30 36.62 -8.01
C THR A 165 3.64 35.88 -8.15
N ASP A 166 4.47 35.86 -7.11
CA ASP A 166 5.75 35.13 -7.18
C ASP A 166 5.55 33.61 -7.35
N SER A 167 4.42 33.05 -6.91
CA SER A 167 4.08 31.65 -7.20
C SER A 167 3.74 31.39 -8.66
N ASP A 168 3.26 32.40 -9.41
CA ASP A 168 3.01 32.26 -10.85
C ASP A 168 4.32 32.12 -11.64
N LYS A 169 5.42 32.72 -11.13
CA LYS A 169 6.76 32.75 -11.75
C LYS A 169 7.59 31.50 -11.48
N GLU A 170 7.24 30.69 -10.49
CA GLU A 170 7.88 29.40 -10.19
C GLU A 170 7.42 28.26 -11.13
N ASN A 171 6.42 28.51 -11.98
CA ASN A 171 6.04 27.54 -13.01
C ASN A 171 7.17 27.37 -14.04
N HIS A 172 7.54 26.11 -14.30
CA HIS A 172 8.63 25.68 -15.19
C HIS A 172 8.60 26.29 -16.61
N ALA A 173 7.44 26.78 -17.03
CA ALA A 173 7.20 27.48 -18.30
C ALA A 173 7.84 28.89 -18.37
N TRP A 174 8.07 29.56 -17.24
CA TRP A 174 8.64 30.92 -17.17
C TRP A 174 10.17 30.97 -17.21
N HIS A 175 10.84 29.84 -16.98
CA HIS A 175 12.29 29.73 -17.07
C HIS A 175 12.83 29.65 -18.52
N LEU A 176 11.98 29.89 -19.53
CA LEU A 176 12.26 29.62 -20.94
C LEU A 176 12.28 30.87 -21.84
N TYR A 177 12.71 32.04 -21.36
CA TYR A 177 12.87 33.24 -22.20
C TYR A 177 13.94 33.04 -23.28
N ASP A 178 13.67 33.47 -24.52
CA ASP A 178 14.67 33.50 -25.59
C ASP A 178 15.87 34.38 -25.20
N PHE A 179 17.09 33.95 -25.50
CA PHE A 179 18.34 34.60 -25.06
C PHE A 179 18.47 36.05 -25.55
N ASN A 180 17.87 36.39 -26.70
CA ASN A 180 17.85 37.74 -27.25
C ASN A 180 16.90 38.70 -26.49
N GLN A 181 16.05 38.18 -25.60
CA GLN A 181 15.16 38.95 -24.73
C GLN A 181 15.71 39.12 -23.31
N LEU A 182 16.89 38.57 -23.04
CA LEU A 182 17.61 38.72 -21.79
C LEU A 182 18.76 39.73 -21.98
N LYS A 183 19.05 40.53 -20.95
CA LYS A 183 20.23 41.38 -20.81
C LYS A 183 21.07 40.88 -19.63
N SER A 184 22.37 40.73 -19.86
CA SER A 184 23.34 40.29 -18.86
C SER A 184 24.08 41.47 -18.24
N THR A 185 24.43 41.39 -16.95
CA THR A 185 25.26 42.41 -16.28
C THR A 185 26.76 42.33 -16.61
N GLY A 186 27.22 41.36 -17.42
CA GLY A 186 28.61 41.21 -17.83
C GLY A 186 28.90 39.93 -18.61
N THR A 187 30.18 39.59 -18.78
CA THR A 187 30.66 38.31 -19.33
C THR A 187 31.54 37.62 -18.28
N GLY A 188 30.99 36.63 -17.59
CA GLY A 188 31.69 35.90 -16.53
C GLY A 188 30.78 35.06 -15.63
N PRO A 189 31.34 34.27 -14.70
CA PRO A 189 30.56 33.36 -13.85
C PRO A 189 29.59 34.05 -12.89
N ASN A 190 29.76 35.35 -12.64
CA ASN A 190 28.88 36.17 -11.79
C ASN A 190 27.88 37.02 -12.60
N THR A 191 27.61 36.62 -13.85
CA THR A 191 26.69 37.35 -14.73
C THR A 191 25.25 37.15 -14.28
N VAL A 192 24.59 38.24 -13.92
CA VAL A 192 23.15 38.24 -13.60
C VAL A 192 22.40 38.51 -14.89
N TRP A 193 21.53 37.58 -15.27
CA TRP A 193 20.65 37.72 -16.42
C TRP A 193 19.32 38.31 -15.95
N SER A 194 18.89 39.38 -16.61
CA SER A 194 17.62 40.05 -16.36
C SER A 194 16.86 40.17 -17.67
N VAL A 195 15.54 40.22 -17.60
CA VAL A 195 14.70 40.37 -18.78
C VAL A 195 14.87 41.81 -19.32
N LYS A 196 15.00 41.99 -20.63
CA LYS A 196 15.03 43.33 -21.24
C LYS A 196 13.70 44.04 -21.02
N ASP A 197 13.72 45.37 -20.93
CA ASP A 197 12.52 46.15 -20.60
C ASP A 197 11.50 46.16 -21.77
N ASP A 198 11.94 45.79 -22.98
CA ASP A 198 11.14 45.59 -24.19
C ASP A 198 10.89 44.10 -24.52
N ALA A 199 11.28 43.19 -23.64
CA ALA A 199 11.04 41.77 -23.82
C ALA A 199 9.53 41.49 -23.89
N LYS A 200 9.12 40.75 -24.92
CA LYS A 200 7.73 40.34 -25.06
C LYS A 200 7.52 39.08 -24.22
N PRO A 201 6.46 39.00 -23.41
CA PRO A 201 6.10 37.75 -22.74
C PRO A 201 6.05 36.62 -23.77
N ILE A 202 6.50 35.39 -23.44
CA ILE A 202 6.35 34.24 -24.36
C ILE A 202 4.89 34.06 -24.81
N ALA A 203 3.95 34.53 -23.99
CA ALA A 203 2.53 34.67 -24.28
C ALA A 203 2.19 35.51 -25.54
N GLU A 204 3.07 36.40 -26.01
CA GLU A 204 2.89 37.17 -27.25
C GLU A 204 3.64 36.57 -28.45
N THR A 205 4.42 35.52 -28.22
CA THR A 205 5.19 34.82 -29.25
C THR A 205 4.53 33.53 -29.73
N HIS A 206 3.28 33.27 -29.33
CA HIS A 206 2.52 32.07 -29.70
C HIS A 206 2.38 31.89 -31.22
N CYS A 207 2.48 30.65 -31.69
CA CYS A 207 1.97 30.30 -33.01
C CYS A 207 0.45 30.46 -33.01
N SER A 208 -0.12 31.12 -34.02
CA SER A 208 -1.55 31.40 -34.11
C SER A 208 -2.43 30.15 -33.90
N ASP A 209 -3.52 30.43 -33.23
CA ASP A 209 -4.42 29.57 -32.50
C ASP A 209 -5.58 29.16 -33.39
N THR A 210 -5.48 27.99 -34.04
CA THR A 210 -6.60 27.11 -34.38
C THR A 210 -6.09 25.85 -35.09
N THR A 211 -6.59 24.68 -34.69
CA THR A 211 -6.52 23.46 -35.52
C THR A 211 -7.95 22.97 -35.62
N PHE A 212 -8.64 23.24 -36.74
CA PHE A 212 -9.97 22.70 -36.98
C PHE A 212 -9.84 21.24 -37.41
N PHE A 213 -10.53 20.35 -36.71
CA PHE A 213 -10.91 19.06 -37.27
C PHE A 213 -12.15 19.27 -38.15
N PRO A 214 -12.38 18.44 -39.19
CA PRO A 214 -13.58 18.53 -40.03
C PRO A 214 -14.82 18.12 -39.23
N GLY A 215 -15.35 19.06 -38.43
CA GLY A 215 -16.73 19.05 -37.97
C GLY A 215 -17.63 19.63 -39.06
N LYS A 216 -18.93 19.27 -39.04
CA LYS A 216 -19.90 19.91 -39.95
C LYS A 216 -19.92 21.42 -39.68
N GLU A 217 -19.55 22.18 -40.70
CA GLU A 217 -19.58 23.64 -40.73
C GLU A 217 -20.91 24.16 -40.16
N HIS A 218 -20.86 25.22 -39.34
CA HIS A 218 -22.01 25.94 -38.78
C HIS A 218 -22.96 25.22 -37.80
N LYS A 219 -22.75 23.93 -37.49
CA LYS A 219 -23.70 23.14 -36.67
C LYS A 219 -23.96 23.70 -35.26
N TYR A 220 -23.05 24.51 -34.72
CA TYR A 220 -23.12 24.98 -33.32
C TYR A 220 -23.02 26.50 -33.20
N ASP A 221 -23.22 27.22 -34.31
CA ASP A 221 -23.25 28.67 -34.31
C ASP A 221 -24.40 29.16 -33.40
N ASN A 222 -24.20 30.30 -32.74
CA ASN A 222 -25.15 30.94 -31.81
C ASN A 222 -25.48 30.17 -30.52
N GLN A 223 -24.77 29.08 -30.20
CA GLN A 223 -24.89 28.41 -28.90
C GLN A 223 -23.84 28.91 -27.90
N ASN A 224 -24.31 29.34 -26.73
CA ASN A 224 -23.53 29.85 -25.60
C ASN A 224 -22.60 28.78 -24.97
N GLY A 225 -21.53 29.25 -24.31
CA GLY A 225 -20.38 28.46 -23.83
C GLY A 225 -20.70 27.25 -22.94
N ALA A 226 -21.89 27.19 -22.32
CA ALA A 226 -22.34 26.02 -21.57
C ALA A 226 -22.57 24.77 -22.44
N ASN A 227 -22.92 24.93 -23.73
CA ASN A 227 -23.06 23.83 -24.69
C ASN A 227 -21.73 23.41 -25.36
N SER A 228 -20.61 24.06 -25.02
CA SER A 228 -19.29 23.75 -25.60
C SER A 228 -18.79 22.33 -25.31
N GLY A 229 -19.31 21.66 -24.26
CA GLY A 229 -19.05 20.23 -24.02
C GLY A 229 -19.62 19.30 -25.10
N LYS A 230 -20.54 19.81 -25.95
CA LYS A 230 -21.09 19.13 -27.12
C LYS A 230 -20.31 19.40 -28.42
N ARG A 231 -19.35 20.35 -28.41
CA ARG A 231 -18.59 20.78 -29.60
C ARG A 231 -17.46 19.81 -29.95
N ASP A 232 -16.77 19.27 -28.95
CA ASP A 232 -15.91 18.08 -29.03
C ASP A 232 -15.36 17.82 -27.63
N ARG A 233 -15.43 16.60 -27.10
CA ARG A 233 -14.98 16.32 -25.71
C ARG A 233 -13.46 16.50 -25.52
N ALA A 234 -12.69 16.60 -26.62
CA ALA A 234 -11.23 16.50 -26.63
C ALA A 234 -10.45 17.79 -26.97
N ASN A 235 -11.11 18.95 -27.11
CA ASN A 235 -10.47 20.15 -27.71
C ASN A 235 -10.71 21.49 -26.99
N LYS A 236 -11.00 21.50 -25.69
CA LYS A 236 -11.00 22.77 -24.95
C LYS A 236 -9.57 23.18 -24.58
N HIS A 237 -9.07 24.22 -25.26
CA HIS A 237 -7.89 25.03 -24.91
C HIS A 237 -6.53 24.33 -24.94
N ILE A 238 -5.96 24.20 -26.15
CA ILE A 238 -4.53 23.93 -26.31
C ILE A 238 -3.81 25.24 -26.68
N SER A 239 -3.31 25.99 -25.70
CA SER A 239 -2.29 27.02 -25.90
C SER A 239 -0.97 26.35 -26.26
N LYS A 240 -0.49 26.49 -27.50
CA LYS A 240 0.71 25.79 -27.96
C LYS A 240 1.98 26.50 -27.49
N GLY A 241 2.86 25.76 -26.80
CA GLY A 241 4.14 26.24 -26.31
C GLY A 241 5.28 26.05 -27.32
N LYS A 242 6.25 26.95 -27.34
CA LYS A 242 7.43 26.86 -28.20
C LYS A 242 8.51 26.00 -27.53
N ILE A 243 9.06 25.04 -28.27
CA ILE A 243 10.23 24.24 -27.92
C ILE A 243 11.40 24.62 -28.84
N GLU A 244 12.62 24.49 -28.35
CA GLU A 244 13.83 24.59 -29.16
C GLU A 244 14.28 23.21 -29.62
N TYR A 245 14.23 22.98 -30.93
CA TYR A 245 14.61 21.74 -31.58
C TYR A 245 15.47 22.01 -32.80
N SER A 246 16.31 21.07 -33.19
CA SER A 246 17.17 21.19 -34.37
C SER A 246 17.07 19.91 -35.19
N TYR A 247 16.77 20.02 -36.49
CA TYR A 247 16.75 18.85 -37.37
C TYR A 247 18.15 18.31 -37.71
N ASN A 248 19.20 19.10 -37.44
CA ASN A 248 20.58 18.77 -37.82
C ASN A 248 21.59 19.01 -36.68
N GLY A 249 21.12 19.25 -35.45
CA GLY A 249 21.94 19.56 -34.27
C GLY A 249 22.67 20.90 -34.28
N THR A 250 22.59 21.69 -35.36
CA THR A 250 23.40 22.91 -35.55
C THR A 250 22.57 24.18 -35.68
N SER A 251 21.33 24.09 -36.17
CA SER A 251 20.40 25.22 -36.25
C SER A 251 19.17 24.98 -35.38
N TRP A 252 19.19 25.55 -34.17
CA TRP A 252 18.07 25.50 -33.23
C TRP A 252 16.91 26.34 -33.76
N LYS A 253 15.76 25.69 -33.91
CA LYS A 253 14.48 26.24 -34.33
C LYS A 253 13.57 26.29 -33.12
N THR A 254 12.79 27.34 -33.03
CA THR A 254 11.78 27.51 -31.99
C THR A 254 10.39 27.33 -32.60
N GLY A 255 9.62 26.34 -32.16
CA GLY A 255 8.29 26.08 -32.71
C GLY A 255 7.43 25.20 -31.80
N CYS A 256 6.13 25.13 -32.05
CA CYS A 256 5.21 24.36 -31.19
C CYS A 256 4.81 23.00 -31.77
N ARG A 257 5.44 22.59 -32.87
CA ARG A 257 5.15 21.39 -33.65
C ARG A 257 6.44 20.88 -34.27
N VAL A 258 6.59 19.57 -34.26
CA VAL A 258 7.62 18.83 -34.97
C VAL A 258 6.95 17.68 -35.72
N ASP A 259 7.47 17.38 -36.91
CA ASP A 259 7.06 16.19 -37.66
C ASP A 259 7.49 14.95 -36.87
N GLU A 260 6.57 13.99 -36.66
CA GLU A 260 6.86 12.79 -35.87
C GLU A 260 7.99 11.95 -36.47
N LEU A 261 8.11 11.94 -37.80
CA LEU A 261 9.06 11.12 -38.55
C LEU A 261 10.43 11.77 -38.68
N MET A 262 10.54 13.06 -38.37
CA MET A 262 11.81 13.77 -38.46
C MET A 262 12.65 13.56 -37.21
N GLN A 263 13.94 13.28 -37.41
CA GLN A 263 14.90 13.29 -36.32
C GLN A 263 15.12 14.72 -35.87
N VAL A 264 14.85 14.96 -34.59
CA VAL A 264 15.04 16.23 -33.92
C VAL A 264 16.01 16.05 -32.76
N ALA A 265 17.05 16.86 -32.74
CA ALA A 265 17.85 17.12 -31.55
C ALA A 265 17.09 18.15 -30.70
N TRP A 266 16.94 17.87 -29.42
CA TRP A 266 16.25 18.75 -28.49
C TRP A 266 17.27 19.52 -27.67
N ARG A 267 17.03 20.80 -27.39
CA ARG A 267 18.03 21.59 -26.68
C ARG A 267 18.16 21.03 -25.27
N PRO A 268 19.35 20.56 -24.85
CA PRO A 268 19.50 20.01 -23.51
C PRO A 268 19.27 21.11 -22.47
N ASP A 269 18.80 20.68 -21.29
CA ASP A 269 18.89 21.52 -20.08
C ASP A 269 20.36 22.00 -19.96
N PRO A 270 20.63 23.30 -19.79
CA PRO A 270 21.99 23.82 -19.70
C PRO A 270 22.82 23.20 -18.55
N ASN A 271 22.17 22.60 -17.55
CA ASN A 271 22.84 21.86 -16.47
C ASN A 271 23.03 20.36 -16.76
N SER A 272 22.43 19.86 -17.84
CA SER A 272 22.56 18.49 -18.29
C SER A 272 23.78 18.33 -19.22
N LYS A 273 24.73 17.49 -18.82
CA LYS A 273 25.85 17.07 -19.70
C LYS A 273 25.42 16.09 -20.80
N VAL A 274 24.14 15.78 -20.92
CA VAL A 274 23.63 14.82 -21.90
C VAL A 274 23.47 15.51 -23.26
N VAL A 275 24.35 15.14 -24.20
CA VAL A 275 24.18 15.43 -25.62
C VAL A 275 23.08 14.51 -26.15
N LEU A 276 21.92 15.07 -26.49
CA LEU A 276 20.85 14.28 -27.09
C LEU A 276 21.18 14.00 -28.56
N THR A 277 21.29 12.73 -28.90
CA THR A 277 21.30 12.26 -30.29
C THR A 277 19.96 12.62 -30.95
N PRO A 278 19.96 13.04 -32.23
CA PRO A 278 18.72 13.25 -32.97
C PRO A 278 17.81 12.04 -32.84
N SER A 279 16.55 12.26 -32.45
CA SER A 279 15.56 11.20 -32.26
C SER A 279 14.20 11.64 -32.77
N SER A 280 13.31 10.69 -33.07
CA SER A 280 11.93 11.04 -33.44
C SER A 280 11.25 11.77 -32.28
N ALA A 281 10.23 12.59 -32.59
CA ALA A 281 9.47 13.28 -31.55
C ALA A 281 8.85 12.29 -30.54
N ARG A 282 8.40 11.13 -31.03
CA ARG A 282 7.88 10.03 -30.20
C ARG A 282 8.96 9.48 -29.26
N THR A 283 10.15 9.18 -29.78
CA THR A 283 11.29 8.72 -28.97
C THR A 283 11.63 9.73 -27.88
N TRP A 284 11.60 11.02 -28.20
CA TRP A 284 11.87 12.05 -27.20
C TRP A 284 10.81 12.12 -26.10
N VAL A 285 9.52 12.03 -26.43
CA VAL A 285 8.43 12.02 -25.43
C VAL A 285 8.60 10.84 -24.46
N LEU A 286 8.87 9.64 -24.98
CA LEU A 286 9.10 8.45 -24.17
C LEU A 286 10.37 8.57 -23.33
N ALA A 287 11.49 9.02 -23.91
CA ALA A 287 12.74 9.25 -23.20
C ALA A 287 12.58 10.30 -22.09
N ASN A 288 11.86 11.38 -22.36
CA ASN A 288 11.62 12.43 -21.37
C ASN A 288 10.77 11.90 -20.22
N PHE A 289 9.70 11.13 -20.50
CA PHE A 289 8.90 10.48 -19.47
C PHE A 289 9.74 9.56 -18.58
N VAL A 290 10.56 8.68 -19.20
CA VAL A 290 11.47 7.79 -18.47
C VAL A 290 12.41 8.60 -17.57
N ARG A 291 13.15 9.55 -18.15
CA ARG A 291 14.14 10.36 -17.43
C ARG A 291 13.51 11.11 -16.25
N THR A 292 12.40 11.79 -16.46
CA THR A 292 11.82 12.64 -15.43
C THR A 292 11.12 11.83 -14.34
N ALA A 293 10.42 10.75 -14.68
CA ALA A 293 9.83 9.84 -13.70
C ALA A 293 10.88 9.09 -12.88
N GLU A 294 11.93 8.56 -13.53
CA GLU A 294 13.05 7.91 -12.84
C GLU A 294 13.76 8.90 -11.91
N SER A 295 13.99 10.13 -12.34
CA SER A 295 14.60 11.18 -11.50
C SER A 295 13.72 11.53 -10.29
N TYR A 296 12.39 11.62 -10.48
CA TYR A 296 11.47 12.02 -9.42
C TYR A 296 11.35 10.96 -8.32
N TRP A 297 11.32 9.67 -8.69
CA TRP A 297 11.14 8.56 -7.75
C TRP A 297 12.45 7.89 -7.29
N SER A 298 13.61 8.30 -7.80
CA SER A 298 14.87 7.70 -7.35
C SER A 298 15.48 8.46 -6.18
N GLN A 299 16.08 7.70 -5.27
CA GLN A 299 16.94 8.13 -4.19
C GLN A 299 18.29 7.43 -4.38
N PRO A 300 19.32 8.10 -4.95
CA PRO A 300 20.54 7.45 -5.44
C PRO A 300 21.18 6.45 -4.46
N ASP A 301 21.09 6.73 -3.15
CA ASP A 301 21.71 5.93 -2.10
C ASP A 301 20.86 4.74 -1.61
N ASN A 302 19.55 4.72 -1.92
CA ASN A 302 18.62 3.78 -1.29
C ASN A 302 17.66 3.08 -2.27
N PHE A 303 17.24 3.77 -3.33
CA PHE A 303 16.20 3.30 -4.23
C PHE A 303 16.36 3.86 -5.65
N LYS A 304 16.27 3.00 -6.66
CA LYS A 304 16.30 3.37 -8.07
C LYS A 304 14.99 2.92 -8.73
N LEU A 305 14.26 3.87 -9.30
CA LEU A 305 13.18 3.54 -10.22
C LEU A 305 13.77 3.29 -11.61
N ARG A 306 13.24 2.27 -12.30
CA ARG A 306 13.49 2.00 -13.72
C ARG A 306 12.18 1.77 -14.46
N LEU A 307 12.00 2.42 -15.60
CA LEU A 307 10.81 2.24 -16.43
C LEU A 307 11.16 1.45 -17.70
N LEU A 308 10.60 0.25 -17.81
CA LEU A 308 10.77 -0.62 -18.97
C LEU A 308 9.59 -0.38 -19.92
N LEU A 309 9.84 0.36 -20.99
CA LEU A 309 8.85 0.67 -22.02
C LEU A 309 9.03 -0.33 -23.16
N LYS A 310 8.03 -1.19 -23.35
CA LYS A 310 8.04 -2.24 -24.37
C LYS A 310 8.27 -1.66 -25.76
N GLY A 311 9.23 -2.23 -26.50
CA GLY A 311 9.64 -1.82 -27.83
C GLY A 311 10.44 -0.52 -27.89
N PHE A 312 10.81 0.06 -26.74
CA PHE A 312 11.52 1.34 -26.67
C PHE A 312 12.93 1.20 -26.10
N ASN A 313 13.05 0.68 -24.87
CA ASN A 313 14.32 0.58 -24.15
C ASN A 313 14.57 -0.84 -23.60
N ASP A 314 14.03 -1.88 -24.25
CA ASP A 314 14.16 -3.27 -23.80
C ASP A 314 15.61 -3.76 -23.68
N ASP A 315 16.52 -3.19 -24.47
CA ASP A 315 17.94 -3.50 -24.50
C ASP A 315 18.69 -2.98 -23.26
N GLU A 316 18.16 -1.96 -22.57
CA GLU A 316 18.72 -1.46 -21.30
C GLU A 316 18.48 -2.41 -20.11
N PHE A 317 17.64 -3.44 -20.27
CA PHE A 317 17.25 -4.35 -19.19
C PHE A 317 17.87 -5.73 -19.34
N SER A 318 18.32 -6.29 -18.23
CA SER A 318 18.89 -7.64 -18.18
C SER A 318 17.85 -8.69 -18.55
N SER A 319 18.32 -9.80 -19.13
CA SER A 319 17.49 -10.98 -19.39
C SER A 319 16.82 -11.51 -18.12
N SER A 320 17.47 -11.38 -16.95
CA SER A 320 16.88 -11.80 -15.67
C SER A 320 15.62 -11.03 -15.29
N VAL A 321 15.53 -9.73 -15.60
CA VAL A 321 14.33 -8.92 -15.37
C VAL A 321 13.28 -9.25 -16.43
N LYS A 322 13.68 -9.28 -17.71
CA LYS A 322 12.76 -9.54 -18.83
C LYS A 322 12.10 -10.91 -18.76
N ASN A 323 12.83 -11.95 -18.34
CA ASN A 323 12.31 -13.32 -18.24
C ASN A 323 11.28 -13.49 -17.11
N LEU A 324 11.20 -12.57 -16.15
CA LEU A 324 10.17 -12.58 -15.10
C LEU A 324 8.84 -11.99 -15.59
N LEU A 325 8.87 -11.25 -16.70
CA LEU A 325 7.73 -10.51 -17.23
C LEU A 325 7.07 -11.27 -18.38
N LYS A 326 5.75 -11.35 -18.35
CA LYS A 326 4.89 -11.83 -19.42
C LYS A 326 4.27 -10.63 -20.14
N ASP A 327 3.78 -10.82 -21.36
CA ASP A 327 3.09 -9.76 -22.10
C ASP A 327 1.91 -9.15 -21.33
N SER A 328 1.20 -9.97 -20.54
CA SER A 328 0.09 -9.52 -19.69
C SER A 328 0.50 -8.68 -18.48
N ASP A 329 1.80 -8.58 -18.18
CA ASP A 329 2.32 -7.86 -17.02
C ASP A 329 2.57 -6.38 -17.32
N TYR A 330 2.63 -6.02 -18.61
CA TYR A 330 2.85 -4.65 -19.04
C TYR A 330 1.60 -3.81 -18.81
N LEU A 331 1.77 -2.71 -18.08
CA LEU A 331 0.72 -1.72 -17.89
C LEU A 331 0.61 -0.89 -19.17
N THR A 332 -0.49 -1.05 -19.90
CA THR A 332 -0.73 -0.23 -21.11
C THR A 332 -0.89 1.22 -20.71
N ILE A 333 0.06 2.07 -21.08
CA ILE A 333 -0.03 3.51 -20.90
C ILE A 333 -0.36 4.16 -22.24
N ARG A 334 -1.39 4.99 -22.24
CA ARG A 334 -1.73 5.84 -23.38
C ARG A 334 -1.06 7.20 -23.20
N PHE A 335 -0.02 7.43 -23.99
CA PHE A 335 0.66 8.72 -24.08
C PHE A 335 -0.19 9.64 -24.97
N GLY A 336 -0.69 10.72 -24.38
CA GLY A 336 -1.28 11.82 -25.13
C GLY A 336 -0.18 12.74 -25.65
N SER A 337 -0.12 12.96 -26.96
CA SER A 337 0.70 14.03 -27.56
C SER A 337 0.04 15.40 -27.47
N LYS A 338 -0.85 15.59 -26.49
CA LYS A 338 -1.53 16.85 -26.18
C LYS A 338 -1.36 17.10 -24.70
N PHE A 339 -0.98 18.31 -24.31
CA PHE A 339 -1.12 18.69 -22.90
C PHE A 339 -2.57 19.06 -22.64
N MET A 340 -3.05 18.74 -21.44
CA MET A 340 -4.35 19.18 -20.96
C MET A 340 -4.19 20.38 -20.00
N PRO A 341 -5.14 21.34 -20.00
CA PRO A 341 -5.16 22.42 -19.02
C PRO A 341 -5.27 21.92 -17.59
N TYR A 342 -4.77 22.72 -16.65
CA TYR A 342 -4.96 22.53 -15.21
C TYR A 342 -6.47 22.36 -14.92
N GLY A 343 -6.82 21.25 -14.25
CA GLY A 343 -8.21 20.81 -14.01
C GLY A 343 -8.75 19.77 -15.01
N GLY A 344 -8.12 19.58 -16.18
CA GLY A 344 -8.38 18.47 -17.09
C GLY A 344 -7.52 17.22 -16.81
N ASN A 345 -6.44 17.38 -16.04
CA ASN A 345 -5.51 16.30 -15.67
C ASN A 345 -6.15 15.23 -14.76
N GLN A 346 -7.26 15.55 -14.09
CA GLN A 346 -7.91 14.64 -13.12
C GLN A 346 -8.90 13.65 -13.77
N ILE A 347 -8.89 13.51 -15.10
CA ILE A 347 -9.76 12.55 -15.79
C ILE A 347 -9.51 11.10 -15.31
N TYR A 348 -8.31 10.81 -14.80
CA TYR A 348 -7.94 9.49 -14.26
C TYR A 348 -8.84 9.02 -13.10
N LYS A 349 -9.25 9.91 -12.18
CA LYS A 349 -10.06 9.53 -11.00
C LYS A 349 -11.58 9.55 -11.26
N THR A 350 -12.03 10.07 -12.40
CA THR A 350 -13.47 10.31 -12.67
C THR A 350 -14.11 9.29 -13.62
N SER A 351 -13.34 8.41 -14.27
CA SER A 351 -13.89 7.37 -15.14
C SER A 351 -13.10 6.06 -15.07
N LEU A 352 -13.79 4.98 -14.67
CA LEU A 352 -13.30 3.60 -14.69
C LEU A 352 -12.79 3.12 -16.07
N ILE A 353 -13.17 3.81 -17.14
CA ILE A 353 -12.82 3.45 -18.53
C ILE A 353 -11.56 4.20 -19.00
N GLN A 354 -11.14 5.25 -18.29
CA GLN A 354 -10.03 6.13 -18.69
C GLN A 354 -8.75 5.91 -17.86
N PHE A 355 -8.72 4.86 -17.05
CA PHE A 355 -7.50 4.40 -16.39
C PHE A 355 -6.38 4.18 -17.42
N ASN A 356 -5.17 4.66 -17.07
CA ASN A 356 -3.93 4.59 -17.85
C ASN A 356 -3.76 5.59 -19.01
N ASN A 357 -4.50 6.69 -19.06
CA ASN A 357 -4.13 7.82 -19.92
C ASN A 357 -3.10 8.69 -19.19
N PHE A 358 -1.83 8.62 -19.60
CA PHE A 358 -0.80 9.53 -19.14
C PHE A 358 -0.70 10.70 -20.11
N SER A 359 -1.05 11.89 -19.65
CA SER A 359 -0.55 13.10 -20.29
C SER A 359 0.89 13.29 -19.80
N THR A 360 1.89 12.89 -20.57
CA THR A 360 3.31 13.06 -20.17
C THR A 360 3.81 14.48 -20.18
N MET A 361 2.91 15.41 -20.49
CA MET A 361 3.20 16.80 -20.61
C MET A 361 2.10 17.56 -19.87
N THR A 362 2.16 17.51 -18.54
CA THR A 362 1.36 18.40 -17.68
C THR A 362 2.30 19.44 -17.07
N THR A 363 1.80 20.67 -16.90
CA THR A 363 2.58 21.77 -16.32
C THR A 363 2.76 21.62 -14.80
N ASP A 364 1.97 20.76 -14.17
CA ASP A 364 1.88 20.55 -12.73
C ASP A 364 2.64 19.31 -12.24
N ALA A 365 3.44 18.66 -13.10
CA ALA A 365 4.18 17.45 -12.75
C ALA A 365 3.34 16.25 -12.25
N THR A 366 2.02 16.27 -12.47
CA THR A 366 1.11 15.18 -12.03
C THR A 366 1.41 13.84 -12.67
N TYR A 367 2.00 13.77 -13.86
CA TYR A 367 2.32 12.49 -14.49
C TYR A 367 3.39 11.68 -13.74
N TRP A 368 4.26 12.30 -12.93
CA TRP A 368 5.16 11.57 -12.03
C TRP A 368 4.40 10.97 -10.86
N HIS A 369 3.39 11.68 -10.36
CA HIS A 369 2.51 11.17 -9.31
C HIS A 369 1.78 9.89 -9.79
N GLU A 370 1.32 9.86 -11.04
CA GLU A 370 0.67 8.68 -11.63
C GLU A 370 1.57 7.43 -11.67
N VAL A 371 2.90 7.61 -11.73
CA VAL A 371 3.85 6.49 -11.60
C VAL A 371 3.78 5.88 -10.20
N GLY A 372 3.51 6.67 -9.16
CA GLY A 372 3.27 6.17 -7.82
C GLY A 372 2.03 5.27 -7.72
N HIS A 373 0.99 5.51 -8.52
CA HIS A 373 -0.16 4.60 -8.60
C HIS A 373 0.21 3.23 -9.19
N ALA A 374 1.15 3.17 -10.12
CA ALA A 374 1.68 1.90 -10.64
C ALA A 374 2.46 1.11 -9.58
N PHE A 375 2.97 1.77 -8.53
CA PHE A 375 3.54 1.10 -7.37
C PHE A 375 2.43 0.46 -6.51
N GLY A 376 1.15 0.71 -6.76
CA GLY A 376 0.07 0.40 -5.82
C GLY A 376 0.16 1.30 -4.58
N LEU A 377 0.39 2.59 -4.81
CA LEU A 377 0.32 3.64 -3.80
C LEU A 377 -0.79 4.60 -4.17
N ASP A 378 -1.33 5.28 -3.18
CA ASP A 378 -2.34 6.29 -3.41
C ASP A 378 -2.18 7.42 -2.39
N ASP A 379 -2.71 8.57 -2.78
CA ASP A 379 -2.79 9.73 -1.94
C ASP A 379 -3.99 9.62 -0.99
N GLU A 380 -3.92 10.29 0.16
CA GLU A 380 -5.03 10.33 1.10
C GLU A 380 -6.05 11.39 0.68
N TYR A 381 -6.79 11.17 -0.43
CA TYR A 381 -7.93 12.03 -0.75
C TYR A 381 -9.20 11.61 -0.01
N GLY A 382 -9.64 12.43 0.95
CA GLY A 382 -10.99 12.35 1.52
C GLY A 382 -12.08 12.80 0.53
N ALA A 383 -13.31 12.34 0.71
CA ALA A 383 -14.44 12.87 -0.06
C ALA A 383 -14.67 14.38 0.22
N THR A 384 -15.37 15.07 -0.70
CA THR A 384 -15.94 16.42 -0.47
C THR A 384 -16.63 16.47 0.88
N ASP A 385 -16.55 17.61 1.57
CA ASP A 385 -17.34 17.80 2.79
C ASP A 385 -18.85 17.75 2.45
N SER A 386 -19.69 17.77 3.49
CA SER A 386 -21.16 17.76 3.31
C SER A 386 -21.71 18.96 2.51
N LYS A 387 -20.87 19.94 2.17
CA LYS A 387 -21.20 21.13 1.40
C LYS A 387 -20.74 21.04 -0.06
N GLY A 388 -20.15 19.92 -0.47
CA GLY A 388 -19.60 19.75 -1.82
C GLY A 388 -18.30 20.52 -2.05
N THR A 389 -17.70 21.06 -0.99
CA THR A 389 -16.37 21.69 -1.07
C THR A 389 -15.36 20.57 -1.25
N PRO A 390 -14.43 20.65 -2.21
CA PRO A 390 -13.25 19.80 -2.22
C PRO A 390 -12.63 19.91 -0.82
N LYS A 391 -12.57 18.82 -0.06
CA LYS A 391 -11.77 18.86 1.17
C LYS A 391 -10.33 19.15 0.72
N ASP A 392 -9.63 20.02 1.46
CA ASP A 392 -8.20 20.24 1.33
C ASP A 392 -7.44 18.96 1.71
N ASN A 393 -7.56 17.90 0.91
CA ASN A 393 -7.01 16.59 1.23
C ASN A 393 -5.53 16.46 0.84
N GLY A 394 -4.84 17.59 0.68
CA GLY A 394 -3.39 17.57 0.60
C GLY A 394 -2.79 17.30 1.97
N CYS A 395 -1.49 17.00 1.99
CA CYS A 395 -0.66 17.16 3.18
C CYS A 395 -0.71 18.60 3.76
N GLU A 396 -1.37 19.54 3.07
CA GLU A 396 -1.63 20.93 3.46
C GLU A 396 -2.91 21.12 4.32
N HIS A 397 -3.71 20.07 4.57
CA HIS A 397 -4.90 20.18 5.43
C HIS A 397 -4.54 20.78 6.80
N GLY A 398 -5.41 21.63 7.34
CA GLY A 398 -5.20 22.32 8.63
C GLY A 398 -4.88 21.38 9.81
N ASP A 399 -5.44 20.17 9.81
CA ASP A 399 -5.17 19.16 10.84
C ASP A 399 -3.79 18.49 10.74
N TYR A 400 -3.09 18.70 9.64
CA TYR A 400 -1.74 18.19 9.39
C TYR A 400 -0.67 19.28 9.55
N THR A 401 -1.07 20.46 10.01
CA THR A 401 -0.18 21.61 10.19
C THR A 401 0.97 21.35 11.16
N SER A 402 0.83 20.38 12.07
CA SER A 402 1.88 19.98 13.02
C SER A 402 2.91 18.99 12.45
N PHE A 403 2.69 18.44 11.25
CA PHE A 403 3.65 17.55 10.61
C PHE A 403 4.60 18.36 9.73
N ASP A 404 5.91 18.16 9.92
CA ASP A 404 6.98 18.76 9.14
C ASP A 404 7.95 17.65 8.71
N PRO A 405 8.26 17.49 7.42
CA PRO A 405 7.83 18.27 6.26
C PRO A 405 6.40 17.92 5.78
N ARG A 406 5.71 18.88 5.16
CA ARG A 406 4.38 18.66 4.53
C ARG A 406 4.46 18.22 3.06
N SER A 407 5.66 18.26 2.48
CA SER A 407 5.97 17.88 1.10
C SER A 407 6.25 16.37 1.01
N TYR A 408 5.23 15.60 0.63
CA TYR A 408 5.37 14.18 0.28
C TYR A 408 5.05 13.99 -1.20
N GLN A 409 5.77 13.08 -1.88
CA GLN A 409 5.65 12.87 -3.33
C GLN A 409 4.21 12.56 -3.81
N MET A 410 3.45 11.76 -3.06
CA MET A 410 2.03 11.53 -3.40
C MET A 410 1.11 12.67 -2.95
N CYS A 411 1.56 13.58 -2.09
CA CYS A 411 0.73 14.71 -1.62
C CYS A 411 0.81 15.94 -2.51
N VAL A 412 2.01 16.25 -3.01
CA VAL A 412 2.28 17.47 -3.77
C VAL A 412 2.99 17.09 -5.07
N SER A 413 2.28 17.25 -6.18
CA SER A 413 2.85 17.08 -7.52
C SER A 413 4.07 17.99 -7.68
N GLY A 414 5.19 17.45 -8.16
CA GLY A 414 6.42 18.22 -8.30
C GLY A 414 7.17 18.52 -7.00
N ALA A 415 6.85 17.85 -5.89
CA ALA A 415 7.66 17.93 -4.66
C ALA A 415 9.15 17.68 -4.96
N THR A 416 10.00 18.64 -4.59
CA THR A 416 11.46 18.55 -4.75
C THR A 416 12.08 17.58 -3.76
N GLU A 417 11.41 17.33 -2.64
CA GLU A 417 11.89 16.45 -1.58
C GLU A 417 11.29 15.05 -1.71
N THR A 418 12.14 14.06 -1.93
CA THR A 418 11.73 12.66 -2.01
C THR A 418 11.72 12.02 -0.63
N ARG A 419 10.62 11.33 -0.28
CA ARG A 419 10.45 10.67 1.02
C ARG A 419 10.48 9.16 0.87
N SER A 420 11.27 8.49 1.70
CA SER A 420 11.53 7.05 1.58
C SER A 420 10.33 6.17 1.99
N ILE A 421 9.30 6.74 2.61
CA ILE A 421 8.15 5.96 3.12
C ILE A 421 7.37 5.25 2.00
N TYR A 422 7.17 5.89 0.84
CA TYR A 422 6.52 5.28 -0.31
C TYR A 422 7.35 4.14 -0.89
N HIS A 423 8.66 4.34 -0.97
CA HIS A 423 9.63 3.33 -1.37
C HIS A 423 9.61 2.14 -0.41
N TYR A 424 9.53 2.38 0.90
CA TYR A 424 9.38 1.34 1.91
C TYR A 424 8.08 0.54 1.75
N ILE A 425 6.94 1.21 1.55
CA ILE A 425 5.65 0.51 1.35
C ILE A 425 5.75 -0.44 0.15
N ALA A 426 6.38 0.00 -0.95
CA ALA A 426 6.50 -0.81 -2.15
C ALA A 426 7.57 -1.92 -2.05
N THR A 427 8.73 -1.64 -1.44
CA THR A 427 9.83 -2.61 -1.27
C THR A 427 9.54 -3.65 -0.20
N SER A 428 8.80 -3.29 0.84
CA SER A 428 8.38 -4.24 1.88
C SER A 428 7.50 -5.37 1.36
N ARG A 429 6.85 -5.22 0.19
CA ARG A 429 6.13 -6.32 -0.49
C ARG A 429 7.02 -7.49 -0.87
N TYR A 430 8.34 -7.27 -0.95
CA TYR A 430 9.31 -8.32 -1.20
C TYR A 430 9.20 -9.49 -0.20
N VAL A 431 8.75 -9.24 1.04
CA VAL A 431 8.59 -10.30 2.05
C VAL A 431 7.55 -11.37 1.67
N LEU A 432 6.60 -11.03 0.79
CA LEU A 432 5.54 -11.94 0.33
C LEU A 432 6.04 -13.00 -0.65
N THR A 433 7.16 -12.73 -1.32
CA THR A 433 7.76 -13.67 -2.28
C THR A 433 8.35 -14.90 -1.60
N GLN A 434 8.47 -14.85 -0.27
CA GLN A 434 8.93 -15.96 0.54
C GLN A 434 7.78 -16.89 0.94
N ILE A 435 6.54 -16.65 0.49
CA ILE A 435 5.37 -17.43 0.86
C ILE A 435 4.94 -18.34 -0.29
N CYS A 436 4.99 -19.64 -0.03
CA CYS A 436 4.54 -20.66 -0.98
C CYS A 436 3.32 -21.41 -0.44
N SER A 437 2.41 -21.82 -1.30
CA SER A 437 1.30 -22.71 -0.95
C SER A 437 1.51 -24.13 -1.47
N LYS A 438 2.43 -24.31 -2.41
CA LYS A 438 2.83 -25.58 -3.04
C LYS A 438 4.19 -25.42 -3.71
N ASP A 439 4.87 -26.52 -4.02
CA ASP A 439 6.23 -26.50 -4.57
C ASP A 439 6.32 -25.76 -5.91
N THR A 440 5.24 -25.77 -6.70
CA THR A 440 5.19 -25.02 -7.97
C THR A 440 5.20 -23.50 -7.79
N ASP A 441 4.99 -23.00 -6.57
CA ASP A 441 5.10 -21.58 -6.26
C ASP A 441 6.58 -21.18 -6.03
N CYS A 442 7.48 -22.16 -6.00
CA CYS A 442 8.91 -21.99 -5.78
C CYS A 442 9.71 -22.13 -7.07
N ASP A 443 10.91 -21.56 -7.08
CA ASP A 443 11.81 -21.66 -8.21
C ASP A 443 12.23 -23.12 -8.46
N ARG A 444 12.71 -23.42 -9.67
CA ARG A 444 13.22 -24.77 -10.00
C ARG A 444 14.37 -25.15 -9.05
N GLY A 445 14.29 -26.35 -8.46
CA GLY A 445 15.23 -26.81 -7.44
C GLY A 445 14.91 -26.32 -6.03
N GLN A 446 13.67 -25.87 -5.81
CA GLN A 446 13.13 -25.54 -4.51
C GLN A 446 11.80 -26.28 -4.27
N TYR A 447 11.46 -26.49 -3.00
CA TYR A 447 10.17 -27.01 -2.56
C TYR A 447 9.53 -26.07 -1.54
N CYS A 448 8.21 -26.17 -1.43
CA CYS A 448 7.45 -25.40 -0.48
C CYS A 448 7.41 -26.08 0.88
N ASN A 449 8.18 -25.56 1.82
CA ASN A 449 8.13 -26.00 3.20
C ASN A 449 6.85 -25.45 3.87
N LYS A 450 5.92 -26.33 4.22
CA LYS A 450 4.62 -26.02 4.85
C LYS A 450 4.62 -26.24 6.36
N ARG A 451 5.68 -25.80 7.07
CA ARG A 451 5.64 -25.82 8.53
C ARG A 451 4.62 -24.79 9.05
N ILE A 452 4.00 -25.10 10.20
CA ILE A 452 2.95 -24.28 10.82
C ILE A 452 3.45 -22.83 10.94
N GLY A 453 2.88 -21.93 10.14
CA GLY A 453 3.21 -20.51 10.15
C GLY A 453 4.45 -20.10 9.32
N LEU A 454 5.11 -20.99 8.59
CA LEU A 454 6.31 -20.69 7.79
C LEU A 454 6.24 -21.38 6.42
N ASN A 455 5.23 -21.02 5.63
CA ASN A 455 5.14 -21.38 4.23
C ASN A 455 6.29 -20.73 3.46
N ARG A 456 7.33 -21.46 3.06
CA ARG A 456 8.47 -20.87 2.32
C ARG A 456 9.15 -21.77 1.30
N CYS A 457 9.69 -21.15 0.26
CA CYS A 457 10.48 -21.84 -0.74
C CYS A 457 11.90 -22.11 -0.23
N LEU A 458 12.25 -23.38 -0.09
CA LEU A 458 13.57 -23.85 0.32
C LEU A 458 14.26 -24.55 -0.83
N ALA A 459 15.58 -24.39 -0.94
CA ALA A 459 16.35 -25.16 -1.91
C ALA A 459 16.27 -26.66 -1.59
N ASP A 460 16.28 -27.48 -2.64
CA ASP A 460 16.47 -28.92 -2.49
C ASP A 460 17.81 -29.16 -1.77
N GLY A 461 17.77 -29.94 -0.69
CA GLY A 461 18.93 -30.16 0.17
C GLY A 461 19.25 -29.02 1.14
N SER A 462 18.33 -28.08 1.41
CA SER A 462 18.45 -27.21 2.58
C SER A 462 18.73 -28.05 3.84
N ALA A 463 19.67 -27.59 4.65
CA ALA A 463 20.23 -28.27 5.81
C ALA A 463 19.29 -28.23 7.02
N ASP A 464 19.06 -29.37 7.67
CA ASP A 464 18.34 -29.46 8.94
C ASP A 464 19.12 -28.80 10.08
N LEU A 465 18.47 -28.53 11.21
CA LEU A 465 19.18 -28.08 12.41
C LEU A 465 20.22 -29.11 12.83
N GLY A 466 21.45 -28.66 13.08
CA GLY A 466 22.62 -29.50 13.36
C GLY A 466 23.44 -29.86 12.13
N GLU A 467 22.97 -29.57 10.91
CA GLU A 467 23.72 -29.82 9.69
C GLU A 467 24.59 -28.61 9.29
N ALA A 468 25.61 -28.87 8.49
CA ALA A 468 26.56 -27.85 8.05
C ALA A 468 25.88 -26.80 7.14
N CYS A 469 26.31 -25.56 7.27
CA CYS A 469 25.82 -24.45 6.46
C CYS A 469 26.90 -23.39 6.27
N ASN A 470 26.76 -22.59 5.23
CA ASN A 470 27.60 -21.43 4.98
C ASN A 470 26.85 -20.12 5.21
N LYS A 471 25.53 -20.13 5.00
CA LYS A 471 24.65 -18.95 5.07
C LYS A 471 23.30 -19.33 5.65
N ASN A 472 22.61 -18.39 6.30
CA ASN A 472 21.31 -18.64 6.95
C ASN A 472 20.27 -19.28 6.02
N LYS A 473 20.26 -18.88 4.74
CA LYS A 473 19.33 -19.41 3.73
C LYS A 473 19.50 -20.90 3.41
N GLU A 474 20.64 -21.48 3.78
CA GLU A 474 20.87 -22.92 3.57
C GLU A 474 20.14 -23.74 4.62
N CYS A 475 19.72 -23.14 5.75
CA CYS A 475 19.03 -23.84 6.83
C CYS A 475 17.53 -23.93 6.61
N LYS A 476 16.94 -25.13 6.82
CA LYS A 476 15.49 -25.36 6.74
C LYS A 476 14.69 -24.61 7.80
N THR A 477 15.29 -24.32 8.95
CA THR A 477 14.83 -23.38 9.99
C THR A 477 16.05 -22.75 10.68
N GLY A 478 15.85 -21.71 11.49
CA GLY A 478 16.92 -21.08 12.26
C GLY A 478 17.89 -20.23 11.46
N LYS A 479 19.17 -20.28 11.84
CA LYS A 479 20.26 -19.49 11.26
C LYS A 479 21.54 -20.30 11.21
N CYS A 480 22.48 -19.87 10.37
CA CYS A 480 23.79 -20.48 10.29
C CYS A 480 24.74 -19.85 11.32
N GLN A 481 25.21 -20.63 12.30
CA GLN A 481 26.07 -20.15 13.40
C GLN A 481 27.35 -21.00 13.52
N GLY A 482 28.46 -20.32 13.84
CA GLY A 482 29.80 -20.91 13.96
C GLY A 482 30.86 -20.06 13.25
N THR A 483 32.12 -20.46 13.36
CA THR A 483 33.27 -19.85 12.68
C THR A 483 33.98 -20.88 11.79
N GLY A 484 34.47 -20.45 10.63
CA GLY A 484 35.16 -21.32 9.68
C GLY A 484 34.24 -22.38 9.05
N GLU A 485 34.78 -23.58 8.83
CA GLU A 485 34.09 -24.72 8.21
C GLU A 485 33.09 -25.44 9.15
N ALA A 486 33.10 -25.13 10.44
CA ALA A 486 32.24 -25.75 11.46
C ALA A 486 30.90 -25.00 11.68
N ARG A 487 30.43 -24.27 10.66
CA ARG A 487 29.16 -23.55 10.73
C ARG A 487 28.01 -24.51 10.57
N MET A 488 27.07 -24.47 11.50
CA MET A 488 25.91 -25.37 11.51
C MET A 488 24.61 -24.57 11.62
N CYS A 489 23.54 -25.14 11.07
CA CYS A 489 22.20 -24.63 11.22
C CYS A 489 21.77 -24.80 12.67
N VAL A 490 21.51 -23.69 13.35
CA VAL A 490 21.09 -23.66 14.74
C VAL A 490 19.77 -22.91 14.86
N CYS A 491 18.98 -23.22 15.88
CA CYS A 491 17.75 -22.47 16.13
C CYS A 491 18.07 -21.00 16.47
N ALA A 492 17.26 -20.07 15.99
CA ALA A 492 17.32 -18.66 16.37
C ALA A 492 16.29 -18.34 17.46
N ASN A 493 15.14 -19.01 17.43
CA ASN A 493 14.05 -18.90 18.38
C ASN A 493 13.29 -20.24 18.51
N ASP A 494 12.37 -20.31 19.48
CA ASP A 494 11.64 -21.55 19.81
C ASP A 494 10.82 -22.11 18.63
N ASN A 495 10.36 -21.25 17.71
CA ASN A 495 9.59 -21.70 16.54
C ASN A 495 10.44 -22.43 15.50
N ASP A 496 11.77 -22.33 15.58
CA ASP A 496 12.66 -23.13 14.74
C ASP A 496 12.68 -24.62 15.17
N CYS A 497 12.18 -24.91 16.37
CA CYS A 497 12.13 -26.23 16.98
C CYS A 497 10.72 -26.82 16.87
N ASP A 498 10.57 -27.96 16.18
CA ASP A 498 9.25 -28.57 15.91
C ASP A 498 8.37 -28.76 17.17
N ASN A 499 8.96 -29.26 18.26
CA ASN A 499 8.30 -29.49 19.54
C ASN A 499 9.24 -29.15 20.72
N GLY A 500 10.00 -28.05 20.59
CA GLY A 500 11.07 -27.76 21.55
C GLY A 500 11.31 -26.28 21.81
N LEU A 501 12.22 -26.01 22.74
CA LEU A 501 12.77 -24.69 22.99
C LEU A 501 14.11 -24.55 22.30
N CYS A 502 14.36 -23.35 21.78
CA CYS A 502 15.68 -22.99 21.30
C CYS A 502 16.55 -22.58 22.48
N ILE A 503 17.42 -23.49 22.90
CA ILE A 503 18.39 -23.21 23.94
C ILE A 503 19.53 -22.43 23.32
N LYS A 504 19.68 -21.16 23.73
CA LYS A 504 20.79 -20.32 23.29
C LYS A 504 22.07 -20.78 23.97
N GLY A 505 23.10 -21.05 23.18
CA GLY A 505 24.42 -21.36 23.72
C GLY A 505 25.02 -20.15 24.46
N PRO A 506 25.99 -20.36 25.38
CA PRO A 506 26.72 -19.27 26.01
C PRO A 506 27.31 -18.32 24.95
N LEU A 507 27.16 -17.02 25.19
CA LEU A 507 27.56 -15.95 24.27
C LEU A 507 29.01 -16.14 23.80
N GLY A 508 29.18 -16.34 22.49
CA GLY A 508 30.49 -16.42 21.84
C GLY A 508 31.15 -17.81 21.79
N VAL A 509 30.59 -18.82 22.48
CA VAL A 509 31.24 -20.15 22.56
C VAL A 509 30.26 -21.32 22.32
N GLY A 510 28.97 -21.14 22.60
CA GLY A 510 27.95 -22.19 22.42
C GLY A 510 27.15 -22.07 21.13
N GLN A 511 26.77 -23.21 20.57
CA GLN A 511 25.78 -23.30 19.49
C GLN A 511 24.36 -23.36 20.08
N ASN A 512 23.39 -22.76 19.41
CA ASN A 512 22.01 -22.92 19.80
C ASN A 512 21.51 -24.31 19.37
N TYR A 513 20.62 -24.93 20.14
CA TYR A 513 20.06 -26.23 19.78
C TYR A 513 18.62 -26.34 20.24
N CYS A 514 17.86 -27.19 19.55
CA CYS A 514 16.49 -27.49 19.92
C CYS A 514 16.47 -28.56 21.01
N ARG A 515 15.76 -28.28 22.10
CA ARG A 515 15.49 -29.23 23.17
C ARG A 515 14.01 -29.52 23.23
N ALA A 516 13.61 -30.79 23.16
CA ALA A 516 12.21 -31.17 23.28
C ALA A 516 11.62 -30.68 24.61
N THR A 517 10.40 -30.16 24.57
CA THR A 517 9.64 -29.82 25.78
C THR A 517 8.70 -30.94 26.17
N VAL A 518 8.46 -31.07 27.47
CA VAL A 518 7.35 -31.90 27.96
C VAL A 518 6.17 -30.99 28.22
N ASN A 519 5.00 -31.36 27.70
CA ASN A 519 3.78 -30.61 27.94
C ASN A 519 3.39 -30.75 29.43
N PRO A 520 2.98 -29.65 30.09
CA PRO A 520 2.41 -29.75 31.42
C PRO A 520 1.13 -30.59 31.39
N SER A 521 0.83 -31.25 32.51
CA SER A 521 -0.37 -32.09 32.63
C SER A 521 -1.26 -31.63 33.78
N CYS A 522 -2.55 -31.92 33.63
CA CYS A 522 -3.54 -31.76 34.69
C CYS A 522 -3.77 -33.08 35.40
N ARG A 523 -4.11 -33.01 36.69
CA ARG A 523 -4.58 -34.19 37.43
C ARG A 523 -5.86 -34.75 36.82
N SER A 524 -6.12 -36.03 37.05
CA SER A 524 -7.32 -36.71 36.54
C SER A 524 -8.61 -35.95 36.90
N GLY A 525 -9.52 -35.82 35.93
CA GLY A 525 -10.79 -35.09 36.07
C GLY A 525 -10.70 -33.57 35.89
N TRP A 526 -9.54 -33.05 35.48
CA TRP A 526 -9.33 -31.65 35.12
C TRP A 526 -8.98 -31.53 33.63
N THR A 527 -9.44 -30.46 33.01
CA THR A 527 -9.18 -30.16 31.58
C THR A 527 -8.11 -29.09 31.48
N TYR A 528 -7.11 -29.32 30.63
CA TYR A 528 -6.06 -28.35 30.35
C TYR A 528 -6.60 -27.23 29.45
N ASP A 529 -6.48 -25.99 29.89
CA ASP A 529 -6.98 -24.76 29.24
C ASP A 529 -5.79 -23.89 28.84
N ILE A 530 -5.51 -23.84 27.53
CA ILE A 530 -4.45 -23.00 26.94
C ILE A 530 -4.95 -21.57 26.87
N ARG A 531 -4.26 -20.63 27.51
CA ARG A 531 -4.69 -19.22 27.54
C ARG A 531 -3.81 -18.33 26.64
N ASN A 532 -4.44 -17.31 26.05
CA ASN A 532 -3.86 -16.26 25.19
C ASN A 532 -2.54 -15.68 25.79
N PRO A 533 -1.60 -15.11 25.00
CA PRO A 533 -0.16 -15.14 25.29
C PRO A 533 0.34 -14.26 26.45
N LEU A 534 -0.58 -13.67 27.21
CA LEU A 534 -0.31 -12.90 28.41
C LEU A 534 -0.74 -13.62 29.70
N ASN A 535 -1.40 -14.78 29.60
CA ASN A 535 -1.90 -15.53 30.75
C ASN A 535 -1.27 -16.93 30.80
N LYS A 536 -0.89 -17.37 32.00
CA LYS A 536 -0.44 -18.74 32.25
C LYS A 536 -1.54 -19.74 31.92
N ASP A 537 -1.18 -20.88 31.34
CA ASP A 537 -2.06 -22.02 31.15
C ASP A 537 -2.58 -22.49 32.52
N ARG A 538 -3.74 -23.15 32.51
CA ARG A 538 -4.36 -23.64 33.75
C ARG A 538 -5.10 -24.93 33.54
N CYS A 539 -5.26 -25.67 34.62
CA CYS A 539 -6.22 -26.75 34.71
C CYS A 539 -7.56 -26.19 35.15
N THR A 540 -8.64 -26.60 34.50
CA THR A 540 -10.01 -26.22 34.84
C THR A 540 -10.85 -27.44 35.17
N LYS A 541 -11.69 -27.33 36.19
CA LYS A 541 -12.71 -28.32 36.50
C LYS A 541 -14.01 -27.62 36.79
N THR A 542 -15.04 -27.92 35.99
CA THR A 542 -16.37 -27.39 36.20
C THR A 542 -17.22 -28.42 36.94
N THR A 543 -17.60 -28.08 38.17
CA THR A 543 -18.53 -28.86 38.98
C THR A 543 -19.91 -28.20 38.90
N THR A 544 -20.96 -29.00 38.80
CA THR A 544 -22.35 -28.50 38.84
C THR A 544 -22.88 -28.67 40.26
N GLU A 545 -23.15 -27.55 40.92
CA GLU A 545 -23.85 -27.55 42.21
C GLU A 545 -25.35 -27.48 42.00
N THR A 546 -26.12 -28.15 42.86
CA THR A 546 -27.58 -28.08 42.88
C THR A 546 -28.06 -27.18 44.02
N GLY A 547 -28.97 -26.26 43.72
CA GLY A 547 -29.61 -25.37 44.69
C GLY A 547 -31.05 -25.76 44.97
N THR A 548 -31.64 -25.14 45.99
CA THR A 548 -33.05 -25.34 46.33
C THR A 548 -33.95 -24.41 45.53
N LEU A 549 -35.04 -24.96 44.99
CA LEU A 549 -36.14 -24.20 44.41
C LEU A 549 -36.99 -23.52 45.50
N LYS A 550 -37.43 -22.30 45.24
CA LYS A 550 -38.29 -21.51 46.13
C LYS A 550 -39.47 -20.93 45.36
N CYS A 551 -40.60 -20.74 46.02
CA CYS A 551 -41.74 -20.08 45.40
C CYS A 551 -41.42 -18.62 45.01
N LYS A 552 -41.84 -18.20 43.81
CA LYS A 552 -41.74 -16.80 43.36
C LYS A 552 -42.88 -15.97 43.94
N LEU A 553 -42.80 -15.73 45.24
CA LEU A 553 -43.76 -14.95 46.01
C LEU A 553 -43.52 -13.44 45.83
N GLY A 554 -44.60 -12.66 45.69
CA GLY A 554 -44.56 -11.21 45.69
C GLY A 554 -44.54 -10.63 47.12
N ALA A 555 -44.31 -9.33 47.25
CA ALA A 555 -44.14 -8.68 48.57
C ALA A 555 -45.33 -8.87 49.53
N LEU A 556 -46.55 -9.00 49.00
CA LEU A 556 -47.78 -9.18 49.80
C LEU A 556 -48.11 -10.66 50.10
N ASP A 557 -47.34 -11.60 49.56
CA ASP A 557 -47.57 -13.02 49.79
C ASP A 557 -46.89 -13.48 51.07
N LYS A 558 -47.70 -13.88 52.06
CA LYS A 558 -47.20 -14.53 53.26
C LYS A 558 -46.78 -15.96 52.93
N ALA A 559 -45.49 -16.29 53.03
CA ALA A 559 -44.92 -17.59 52.65
C ALA A 559 -45.67 -18.80 53.23
N LYS A 560 -46.15 -18.71 54.48
CA LYS A 560 -46.94 -19.77 55.15
C LYS A 560 -48.24 -20.17 54.43
N ASN A 561 -48.76 -19.30 53.55
CA ASN A 561 -49.99 -19.54 52.79
C ASN A 561 -49.74 -20.25 51.43
N TRP A 562 -48.50 -20.62 51.13
CA TRP A 562 -48.11 -21.27 49.87
C TRP A 562 -47.45 -22.62 50.17
N THR A 563 -47.62 -23.57 49.26
CA THR A 563 -46.97 -24.89 49.29
C THR A 563 -46.31 -25.15 47.95
N GLY A 564 -45.17 -25.84 47.95
CA GLY A 564 -44.39 -26.15 46.75
C GLY A 564 -42.89 -25.94 46.99
N PRO A 565 -42.06 -26.15 45.96
CA PRO A 565 -42.41 -26.47 44.57
C PRO A 565 -43.14 -27.82 44.43
N HIS A 566 -44.14 -27.89 43.54
CA HIS A 566 -44.83 -29.12 43.16
C HIS A 566 -44.51 -29.45 41.70
N ALA A 567 -43.98 -30.65 41.49
CA ALA A 567 -43.68 -31.23 40.18
C ALA A 567 -44.94 -31.38 39.32
N GLN A 568 -44.89 -30.88 38.08
CA GLN A 568 -45.94 -31.09 37.06
C GLN A 568 -45.34 -31.53 35.72
N SER A 569 -46.21 -31.93 34.79
CA SER A 569 -45.85 -32.03 33.37
C SER A 569 -45.62 -30.62 32.81
N GLY A 570 -44.44 -30.06 33.05
CA GLY A 570 -44.09 -28.69 32.72
C GLY A 570 -43.17 -28.07 33.77
N ALA A 571 -43.27 -26.76 33.98
CA ALA A 571 -42.52 -26.06 35.02
C ALA A 571 -43.15 -26.26 36.41
N ASP A 572 -42.30 -26.34 37.43
CA ASP A 572 -42.75 -26.48 38.82
C ASP A 572 -43.50 -25.21 39.28
N GLU A 573 -44.52 -25.42 40.09
CA GLU A 573 -45.34 -24.33 40.63
C GLU A 573 -45.55 -24.43 42.14
N CYS A 574 -45.92 -23.30 42.72
CA CYS A 574 -46.36 -23.19 44.09
C CYS A 574 -47.86 -22.90 44.14
N ARG A 575 -48.56 -23.67 44.97
CA ARG A 575 -50.02 -23.62 45.11
C ARG A 575 -50.42 -22.93 46.39
N SER A 576 -51.42 -22.05 46.31
CA SER A 576 -51.94 -21.33 47.46
C SER A 576 -52.85 -22.21 48.31
N LYS A 577 -52.67 -22.18 49.64
CA LYS A 577 -53.63 -22.79 50.60
C LYS A 577 -54.97 -22.04 50.67
N LYS A 578 -55.09 -20.88 50.02
CA LYS A 578 -56.26 -20.00 50.07
C LYS A 578 -56.93 -19.81 48.70
N GLY A 579 -56.71 -20.73 47.75
CA GLY A 579 -57.36 -20.70 46.44
C GLY A 579 -56.88 -19.61 45.46
N LYS A 580 -55.72 -18.98 45.72
CA LYS A 580 -55.10 -18.07 44.73
C LYS A 580 -54.47 -18.87 43.58
N ALA A 581 -54.40 -18.24 42.40
CA ALA A 581 -53.75 -18.82 41.22
C ALA A 581 -52.31 -19.28 41.53
N PRO A 582 -51.85 -20.41 40.93
CA PRO A 582 -50.49 -20.91 41.13
C PRO A 582 -49.42 -19.87 40.76
N LYS A 583 -48.26 -19.99 41.39
CA LYS A 583 -47.09 -19.14 41.13
C LYS A 583 -45.91 -19.98 40.69
N GLY A 584 -45.12 -19.46 39.76
CA GLY A 584 -43.88 -20.10 39.37
C GLY A 584 -42.87 -20.20 40.52
N VAL A 585 -41.82 -20.95 40.27
CA VAL A 585 -40.68 -21.12 41.18
C VAL A 585 -39.51 -20.23 40.75
N LYS A 586 -38.52 -20.08 41.64
CA LYS A 586 -37.26 -19.39 41.40
C LYS A 586 -36.14 -20.06 42.19
N CYS A 587 -34.91 -19.91 41.71
CA CYS A 587 -33.73 -20.35 42.46
C CYS A 587 -33.28 -19.28 43.47
N SER A 588 -32.65 -19.72 44.56
CA SER A 588 -31.97 -18.80 45.48
C SER A 588 -30.62 -18.35 44.94
N GLY A 589 -30.27 -17.09 45.13
CA GLY A 589 -28.94 -16.56 44.82
C GLY A 589 -28.61 -16.60 43.33
N SER A 590 -27.42 -17.09 43.00
CA SER A 590 -26.85 -17.12 41.63
C SER A 590 -27.14 -18.42 40.85
N PHE A 591 -28.02 -19.27 41.35
CA PHE A 591 -28.38 -20.52 40.66
C PHE A 591 -29.32 -20.27 39.48
N LYS A 592 -29.08 -20.96 38.36
CA LYS A 592 -29.92 -20.94 37.17
C LYS A 592 -31.04 -21.95 37.32
N HIS A 593 -32.26 -21.52 37.02
CA HIS A 593 -33.45 -22.37 36.97
C HIS A 593 -33.48 -23.09 35.62
N ASN A 594 -33.42 -24.43 35.65
CA ASN A 594 -33.56 -25.28 34.48
C ASN A 594 -34.89 -26.01 34.56
N ILE A 595 -35.75 -25.75 33.58
CA ILE A 595 -37.05 -26.40 33.45
C ILE A 595 -36.85 -27.79 32.87
N ARG A 596 -37.40 -28.82 33.50
CA ARG A 596 -37.30 -30.21 33.03
C ARG A 596 -38.66 -30.89 33.15
N ASN A 597 -38.95 -31.82 32.24
CA ASN A 597 -40.15 -32.66 32.35
C ASN A 597 -40.06 -33.51 33.62
N GLY A 598 -40.92 -33.24 34.60
CA GLY A 598 -40.94 -33.91 35.89
C GLY A 598 -40.72 -32.93 37.03
N ALA A 599 -39.47 -32.55 37.29
CA ALA A 599 -39.12 -31.62 38.36
C ALA A 599 -38.05 -30.63 37.89
N ASP A 600 -38.30 -29.35 38.14
CA ASP A 600 -37.33 -28.31 37.83
C ASP A 600 -36.09 -28.45 38.73
N THR A 601 -34.96 -27.92 38.25
CA THR A 601 -33.71 -27.93 39.03
C THR A 601 -33.07 -26.57 39.06
N CYS A 602 -32.47 -26.22 40.18
CA CYS A 602 -31.56 -25.08 40.28
C CYS A 602 -30.15 -25.58 40.18
N THR A 603 -29.37 -25.13 39.18
CA THR A 603 -27.96 -25.50 39.09
C THR A 603 -27.06 -24.28 38.95
N LYS A 604 -25.84 -24.40 39.44
CA LYS A 604 -24.79 -23.41 39.23
C LYS A 604 -23.51 -24.15 38.84
N SER A 605 -22.91 -23.75 37.73
CA SER A 605 -21.59 -24.23 37.35
C SER A 605 -20.55 -23.45 38.16
N VAL A 606 -19.78 -24.15 38.97
CA VAL A 606 -18.59 -23.61 39.64
C VAL A 606 -17.39 -24.14 38.88
N THR A 607 -16.52 -23.24 38.43
CA THR A 607 -15.29 -23.62 37.73
C THR A 607 -14.11 -23.31 38.63
N ASP A 608 -13.41 -24.35 39.03
CA ASP A 608 -12.17 -24.24 39.78
C ASP A 608 -10.97 -24.17 38.83
N HIS A 609 -9.88 -23.59 39.32
CA HIS A 609 -8.65 -23.38 38.57
C HIS A 609 -7.44 -23.87 39.37
N GLU A 610 -6.53 -24.56 38.70
CA GLU A 610 -5.25 -24.99 39.27
C GLU A 610 -4.11 -24.77 38.28
N THR A 611 -2.90 -24.61 38.81
CA THR A 611 -1.69 -24.55 37.98
C THR A 611 -1.37 -25.94 37.46
N PRO A 612 -1.08 -26.12 36.16
CA PRO A 612 -0.64 -27.40 35.62
C PRO A 612 0.67 -27.85 36.25
N THR A 613 0.90 -29.15 36.28
CA THR A 613 2.08 -29.76 36.90
C THR A 613 3.04 -30.34 35.87
N CYS A 614 4.33 -30.26 36.17
CA CYS A 614 5.38 -30.90 35.39
C CYS A 614 5.82 -32.23 36.01
N PRO A 615 6.33 -33.17 35.21
CA PRO A 615 6.92 -34.41 35.74
C PRO A 615 8.05 -34.13 36.74
N ILE A 616 8.32 -35.09 37.61
CA ILE A 616 9.44 -35.01 38.56
C ILE A 616 10.74 -34.78 37.78
N GLY A 617 11.53 -33.79 38.20
CA GLY A 617 12.77 -33.38 37.53
C GLY A 617 12.62 -32.16 36.62
N TRP A 618 11.39 -31.69 36.38
CA TRP A 618 11.10 -30.57 35.50
C TRP A 618 10.48 -29.39 36.26
N ASP A 619 10.88 -28.18 35.90
CA ASP A 619 10.30 -26.91 36.34
C ASP A 619 9.27 -26.39 35.36
N TYR A 620 8.19 -25.82 35.90
CA TYR A 620 7.13 -25.19 35.13
C TYR A 620 7.54 -23.77 34.72
N LYS A 621 7.54 -23.48 33.42
CA LYS A 621 7.92 -22.17 32.89
C LYS A 621 6.87 -21.64 31.94
N SER A 622 6.57 -20.36 32.07
CA SER A 622 5.66 -19.65 31.18
C SER A 622 6.46 -18.89 30.13
N LEU A 623 6.30 -19.22 28.85
CA LEU A 623 7.07 -18.64 27.74
C LEU A 623 6.12 -18.15 26.64
N SER A 624 6.05 -16.84 26.44
CA SER A 624 5.42 -16.18 25.28
C SER A 624 4.10 -16.81 24.79
N GLY A 625 3.23 -17.18 25.73
CA GLY A 625 1.91 -17.73 25.46
C GLY A 625 1.77 -19.24 25.37
N ARG A 626 2.77 -19.98 25.84
CA ARG A 626 2.63 -21.40 26.14
C ARG A 626 3.40 -21.72 27.42
N ASP A 627 2.77 -22.44 28.32
CA ASP A 627 3.47 -22.96 29.48
C ASP A 627 4.05 -24.34 29.16
N VAL A 628 5.31 -24.54 29.53
CA VAL A 628 6.09 -25.75 29.20
C VAL A 628 6.83 -26.24 30.43
N CYS A 629 7.14 -27.53 30.45
CA CYS A 629 8.06 -28.10 31.41
C CYS A 629 9.48 -28.02 30.85
N GLN A 630 10.41 -27.47 31.63
CA GLN A 630 11.84 -27.42 31.34
C GLN A 630 12.59 -28.22 32.42
N ASP A 631 13.61 -29.00 32.08
CA ASP A 631 14.44 -29.68 33.10
C ASP A 631 15.01 -28.65 34.11
N LYS A 632 15.03 -29.06 35.38
CA LYS A 632 15.63 -28.32 36.49
C LYS A 632 17.09 -27.97 36.28
#